data_AF-A0A4S8KU52-F1
#
_entry.id   AF-A0A4S8KU52-F1
#
_cell.length_a   1.000
_cell.length_b   1.000
_cell.length_c   1.000
_cell.angle_alpha   90.00
_cell.angle_beta   90.00
_cell.angle_gamma   90.00
#
_symmetry.space_group_name_H-M   'P 1'
#
loop_
_entity.id
_entity.type
_entity.pdbx_description
1 polymer ?
#
loop_
_entity_poly.entity_id
_entity_poly.type
_entity_poly.pdbx_seq_one_letter_code
_entity_poly.pdbx_strand_id
1 'polypeptide(L)' 'INEPAYEVLLGRPFDCLTESTVQNDREGGQRIMIKDPNTGRRAVIPTSPRGKQTKILNRKSEKEDF' A
#
# COMPACT_ATOMS: atom_id res chain seq x y z
N ILE A 1 -3.76 -24.79 3.31
CA ILE A 1 -3.52 -23.60 4.16
C ILE A 1 -4.85 -22.87 4.21
N ASN A 2 -5.51 -22.82 5.37
CA ASN A 2 -6.86 -22.26 5.47
C ASN A 2 -6.88 -20.83 6.04
N GLU A 3 -5.75 -20.34 6.57
CA GLU A 3 -5.64 -19.01 7.19
C GLU A 3 -4.24 -18.39 6.97
N PRO A 4 -3.96 -17.84 5.77
CA PRO A 4 -2.69 -17.16 5.53
C PRO A 4 -2.54 -15.90 6.41
N ALA A 5 -1.30 -15.55 6.75
CA ALA A 5 -1.02 -14.35 7.55
C ALA A 5 -1.29 -13.03 6.79
N TYR A 6 -1.29 -13.09 5.46
CA TYR A 6 -1.41 -11.95 4.56
C TYR A 6 -2.46 -12.23 3.48
N GLU A 7 -3.23 -11.21 3.11
CA GLU A 7 -4.22 -11.29 2.03
C GLU A 7 -3.56 -11.22 0.64
N VAL A 8 -2.45 -10.49 0.52
CA VAL A 8 -1.69 -10.29 -0.73
C VAL A 8 -0.20 -10.37 -0.41
N LEU A 9 0.55 -11.06 -1.26
CA LEU A 9 2.01 -11.08 -1.23
C LEU A 9 2.53 -10.29 -2.44
N LEU A 10 3.25 -9.20 -2.16
CA LEU A 10 4.04 -8.52 -3.18
C LEU A 10 5.38 -9.22 -3.29
N GLY A 11 5.74 -9.62 -4.50
CA GLY A 11 6.99 -10.31 -4.79
C GLY A 11 7.77 -9.62 -5.89
N ARG A 12 8.92 -10.21 -6.22
CA ARG A 12 9.90 -9.70 -7.17
C ARG A 12 9.33 -9.19 -8.52
N PRO A 13 8.33 -9.83 -9.16
CA PRO A 13 7.76 -9.29 -10.40
C PRO A 13 7.19 -7.87 -10.24
N PHE A 14 6.61 -7.57 -9.08
CA PHE A 14 6.05 -6.27 -8.74
C PHE A 14 7.16 -5.26 -8.41
N ASP A 15 8.15 -5.69 -7.65
CA ASP A 15 9.31 -4.86 -7.27
C ASP A 15 10.27 -4.59 -8.44
N CYS A 16 10.28 -5.43 -9.49
CA CYS A 16 11.07 -5.17 -10.70
C CYS A 16 10.46 -4.09 -11.59
N LEU A 17 9.13 -3.94 -11.56
CA LEU A 17 8.40 -2.97 -12.39
C LEU A 17 8.13 -1.66 -11.65
N THR A 18 8.21 -1.67 -10.33
CA THR A 18 7.87 -0.52 -9.48
C THR A 18 8.95 -0.28 -8.43
N GLU A 19 9.17 0.97 -8.06
CA GLU A 19 9.93 1.28 -6.86
C GLU A 19 9.00 1.09 -5.64
N SER A 20 9.28 0.08 -4.83
CA SER A 20 8.56 -0.21 -3.59
C SER A 20 9.37 0.22 -2.37
N THR A 21 8.74 0.86 -1.39
CA THR A 21 9.37 1.21 -0.11
C THR A 21 8.43 0.92 1.04
N VAL A 22 8.92 0.18 2.03
CA VAL A 22 8.19 -0.08 3.28
C VAL A 22 8.60 0.96 4.32
N GLN A 23 7.61 1.62 4.92
CA GLN A 23 7.83 2.56 6.01
C GLN A 23 7.06 2.09 7.25
N ASN A 24 7.81 1.86 8.31
CA ASN A 24 7.26 1.55 9.63
C ASN A 24 7.22 2.84 10.45
N ASP A 25 6.10 3.09 11.12
CA ASP A 25 6.00 4.16 12.09
C ASP A 25 6.44 3.68 13.49
N ARG A 26 6.56 4.62 14.42
CA ARG A 26 6.94 4.33 15.81
C ARG A 26 5.81 3.71 16.64
N GLU A 27 4.58 3.80 16.17
CA GLU A 27 3.36 3.32 16.83
C GLU A 27 2.99 1.89 16.37
N GLY A 28 3.81 1.28 15.51
CA GLY A 28 3.65 -0.09 15.02
C GLY A 28 2.77 -0.20 13.77
N GLY A 29 2.36 0.90 13.16
CA GLY A 29 1.79 0.93 11.83
C GLY A 29 2.86 0.81 10.76
N GLN A 30 2.42 0.32 9.60
CA GLN A 30 3.26 0.16 8.42
C GLN A 30 2.49 0.61 7.19
N ARG A 31 3.20 1.20 6.25
CA ARG A 31 2.68 1.59 4.94
C ARG A 31 3.68 1.21 3.85
N ILE A 32 3.16 0.73 2.74
CA ILE A 32 3.93 0.40 1.55
C ILE A 32 3.69 1.53 0.54
N MET A 33 4.76 2.16 0.10
CA MET A 33 4.73 3.12 -0.99
C MET A 33 5.17 2.43 -2.27
N ILE A 34 4.38 2.55 -3.32
CA ILE A 34 4.67 2.00 -4.64
C ILE A 34 4.71 3.16 -5.62
N LYS A 35 5.80 3.27 -6.37
CA LYS A 35 6.01 4.28 -7.39
C LYS A 35 6.26 3.61 -8.74
N ASP A 36 5.50 4.02 -9.75
CA ASP A 36 5.79 3.65 -11.13
C ASP A 36 6.91 4.56 -11.66
N PRO A 37 8.08 4.03 -12.01
CA PRO A 37 9.20 4.83 -12.50
C PRO A 37 8.93 5.46 -13.87
N ASN A 38 8.01 4.90 -14.67
CA ASN A 38 7.73 5.39 -16.03
C ASN A 38 6.81 6.59 -16.03
N THR A 39 5.81 6.62 -15.13
CA THR A 39 4.82 7.70 -15.06
C THR A 39 5.01 8.63 -13.87
N GLY A 40 5.82 8.25 -12.88
CA GLY A 40 5.99 8.95 -11.62
C GLY A 40 4.79 8.85 -10.67
N ARG A 41 3.75 8.10 -11.05
CA ARG A 41 2.56 7.89 -10.20
C ARG A 41 2.93 7.13 -8.94
N ARG A 42 2.26 7.46 -7.84
CA ARG A 42 2.51 6.87 -6.52
C ARG A 42 1.21 6.38 -5.90
N ALA A 43 1.28 5.24 -5.24
CA ALA A 43 0.24 4.67 -4.42
C ALA A 43 0.78 4.42 -3.00
N VAL A 44 -0.05 4.67 -1.99
CA VAL A 44 0.26 4.35 -0.60
C VAL A 44 -0.74 3.31 -0.14
N ILE A 45 -0.24 2.15 0.27
CA ILE A 45 -1.02 1.03 0.75
C ILE A 45 -0.80 0.93 2.25
N PRO A 46 -1.77 1.32 3.10
CA PRO A 46 -1.67 1.06 4.54
C PRO A 46 -1.77 -0.44 4.78
N THR A 47 -0.93 -0.97 5.66
CA THR A 47 -1.07 -2.35 6.12
C THR A 47 -1.79 -2.37 7.45
N SER A 48 -2.43 -3.50 7.75
CA SER A 48 -3.08 -3.71 9.04
C SER A 48 -2.81 -5.12 9.55
N PRO A 49 -2.88 -5.31 10.88
CA PRO A 49 -2.79 -6.64 11.46
C PRO A 49 -3.88 -7.56 10.90
N ARG A 50 -3.56 -8.85 10.76
CA ARG A 50 -4.51 -9.87 10.31
C ARG A 50 -5.82 -9.79 11.10
N GLY A 51 -6.95 -9.81 10.40
CA GLY A 51 -8.30 -9.74 11.00
C GLY A 51 -8.75 -8.32 11.37
N LYS A 52 -7.89 -7.30 11.24
CA LYS A 52 -8.28 -5.89 11.33
C LYS A 52 -8.33 -5.32 9.92
N GLN A 53 -9.47 -5.45 9.25
CA GLN A 53 -9.66 -4.80 7.94
C GLN A 53 -9.53 -3.28 8.10
N THR A 54 -8.65 -2.69 7.30
CA THR A 54 -8.64 -1.24 7.07
C THR A 54 -9.89 -0.89 6.29
N LYS A 55 -10.79 -0.12 6.90
CA LYS A 55 -11.89 0.50 6.15
C LYS A 55 -11.24 1.35 5.07
N ILE A 56 -11.44 1.01 3.80
CA ILE A 56 -11.05 1.86 2.69
C ILE A 56 -11.85 3.15 2.89
N LEU A 57 -11.19 4.19 3.41
CA LEU A 57 -11.73 5.53 3.37
C LEU A 57 -11.72 5.91 1.90
N ASN A 58 -12.90 5.84 1.27
CA ASN A 58 -13.14 6.49 -0.01
C ASN A 58 -12.79 7.96 0.18
N ARG A 59 -11.56 8.33 -0.19
CA ARG A 59 -11.19 9.72 -0.38
C ARG A 59 -12.07 10.18 -1.53
N LYS A 60 -13.18 10.85 -1.20
CA LYS A 60 -13.91 11.67 -2.16
C LYS A 60 -12.83 12.52 -2.81
N SER A 61 -12.74 12.42 -4.13
CA SER A 61 -11.95 13.31 -4.94
C SER A 61 -12.46 14.71 -4.67
N GLU A 62 -11.80 15.41 -3.74
CA GLU A 62 -11.75 16.87 -3.75
C GLU A 62 -11.12 17.23 -5.10
N LYS A 63 -12.02 17.47 -6.06
CA LYS A 63 -11.76 18.42 -7.15
C LYS A 63 -11.53 19.79 -6.52
N GLU A 64 -10.84 20.65 -7.28
CA GLU A 64 -10.55 22.08 -7.09
C GLU A 64 -9.05 22.34 -6.77
N ASP A 65 -8.28 23.13 -7.51
CA ASP A 65 -8.59 24.15 -8.53
C ASP A 65 -7.45 24.33 -9.55
N PHE A 66 -7.84 24.73 -10.77
CA PHE A 66 -7.10 25.30 -11.92
C PHE A 66 -5.55 25.29 -11.92
#